data_AF-A0A936AN55-F1
#
_entry.id   AF-A0A936AN55-F1
#
_cell.length_a   1.000
_cell.length_b   1.000
_cell.length_c   1.000
_cell.angle_alpha   90.00
_cell.angle_beta   90.00
_cell.angle_gamma   90.00
#
_symmetry.space_group_name_H-M   'P 1'
#
loop_
_entity.id
_entity.type
_entity.pdbx_description
1 polymer ?
#
loop_
_entity_poly.entity_id
_entity_poly.type
_entity_poly.pdbx_seq_one_letter_code
_entity_poly.pdbx_strand_id
1 'polypeptide(L)'
;MMSNSKARVVIRSFILLLATIWTTICVTTVMAQREYTVVKPRDRAANETVTASRKASVGTKGVLVVVLDPIIAGNVAVYDSKGKVVEEGKADGESGQVEFELRRGQNYSVKATFPGYLSARATTGAIRASNTIRIKLNAQYARLELPGLPQDAEVFIDDKLQARADQKEFVLVDNLVPGNHTLLVRHPEYNDYRVPLGNLVAGSEVRFFPIKTILVRVAKLTFEGPAGANILIDGAFKGRISSGGSVQIDYQVEQAAEHSISAEMLGYQTWSIRQLLTAGPKTISVKLDPIVTSAGVTDFFDNLSLWESPPEWKIQSDARNKRLEIKGEKIGFIKGKTYRDFQTNFTIWLNDGKGATWVVRADSKGMNYYLFHLSGPSSTNATRNRFYTYLVRDGASPVEVSTPIPLLVDLNTKTSYTISVNVQGFTVKHTITSNDTGETNDLGIWTDTTDTKERFLYGTFGFRSLFGESFIVDDFSLEPITIK
;
A
#
# COMPACT_ATOMS: atom_id res chain seq x y z
N MET A 1 70.56 22.28 19.54
CA MET A 1 71.40 21.06 19.57
C MET A 1 70.47 19.85 19.59
N MET A 2 70.61 19.01 18.56
CA MET A 2 70.41 17.54 18.49
C MET A 2 69.75 16.85 19.72
N SER A 3 68.82 15.90 19.63
CA SER A 3 68.68 14.83 18.63
C SER A 3 67.31 14.15 18.76
N ASN A 4 66.82 13.70 17.60
CA ASN A 4 65.78 12.69 17.38
C ASN A 4 65.92 11.41 18.22
N SER A 5 64.78 10.78 18.55
CA SER A 5 64.58 9.36 18.19
C SER A 5 63.09 9.00 18.06
N LYS A 6 62.73 8.54 16.87
CA LYS A 6 61.43 7.96 16.49
C LYS A 6 61.35 6.51 17.00
N ALA A 7 60.18 6.10 17.50
CA ALA A 7 59.81 4.69 17.57
C ALA A 7 58.56 4.48 16.69
N ARG A 8 58.78 3.86 15.53
CA ARG A 8 57.74 3.33 14.64
C ARG A 8 57.29 1.97 15.18
N VAL A 9 56.02 1.82 15.49
CA VAL A 9 55.41 0.49 15.68
C VAL A 9 54.99 -0.03 14.31
N VAL A 10 55.64 -1.12 13.91
CA VAL A 10 55.33 -1.94 12.75
C VAL A 10 54.36 -3.02 13.22
N ILE A 11 53.14 -3.07 12.67
CA ILE A 11 52.28 -4.25 12.75
C ILE A 11 52.12 -4.77 11.34
N ARG A 12 52.83 -5.86 11.05
CA ARG A 12 52.67 -6.69 9.85
C ARG A 12 51.78 -7.88 10.19
N SER A 13 50.83 -8.11 9.28
CA SER A 13 50.41 -9.43 8.78
C SER A 13 49.72 -10.40 9.74
N PHE A 14 48.40 -10.56 9.55
CA PHE A 14 47.76 -11.87 9.66
C PHE A 14 46.81 -12.07 8.47
N ILE A 15 47.29 -12.81 7.48
CA ILE A 15 46.48 -13.47 6.45
C ILE A 15 46.24 -14.89 6.98
N LEU A 16 45.00 -15.27 7.29
CA LEU A 16 44.61 -16.67 7.39
C LEU A 16 43.10 -16.85 7.10
N LEU A 17 42.84 -17.38 5.90
CA LEU A 17 41.95 -18.50 5.59
C LEU A 17 40.76 -18.80 6.53
N LEU A 18 39.53 -18.55 6.05
CA LEU A 18 38.32 -19.35 6.32
C LEU A 18 37.38 -19.14 5.12
N ALA A 19 37.38 -20.02 4.12
CA ALA A 19 36.64 -21.28 4.08
C ALA A 19 35.11 -21.07 4.17
N THR A 20 34.50 -20.90 2.99
CA THR A 20 33.22 -21.47 2.57
C THR A 20 32.24 -21.89 3.67
N ILE A 21 31.21 -21.06 3.90
CA ILE A 21 29.92 -21.52 4.41
C ILE A 21 28.89 -21.26 3.31
N TRP A 22 28.72 -22.27 2.46
CA TRP A 22 27.48 -22.51 1.74
C TRP A 22 26.43 -22.92 2.79
N THR A 23 25.59 -21.98 3.23
CA THR A 23 24.29 -22.35 3.81
C THR A 23 23.28 -22.39 2.70
N THR A 24 23.03 -23.61 2.24
CA THR A 24 21.78 -24.06 1.65
C THR A 24 20.60 -23.37 2.34
N ILE A 25 19.99 -22.41 1.66
CA ILE A 25 18.60 -22.04 1.93
C ILE A 25 17.80 -23.26 1.52
N CYS A 26 17.54 -24.16 2.46
CA CYS A 26 16.44 -25.09 2.35
C CYS A 26 15.19 -24.24 2.18
N VAL A 27 14.73 -24.11 0.94
CA VAL A 27 13.34 -23.79 0.65
C VAL A 27 12.56 -24.97 1.21
N THR A 28 12.19 -24.90 2.50
CA THR A 28 11.06 -25.67 2.97
C THR A 28 9.91 -25.17 2.14
N THR A 29 9.52 -25.96 1.13
CA THR A 29 8.17 -25.92 0.61
C THR A 29 7.29 -26.14 1.83
N VAL A 30 6.84 -25.03 2.41
CA VAL A 30 5.74 -25.02 3.36
C VAL A 30 4.62 -25.67 2.58
N MET A 31 4.39 -26.97 2.83
CA MET A 31 3.19 -27.64 2.38
C MET A 31 2.07 -26.74 2.89
N ALA A 32 1.44 -25.98 2.00
CA ALA A 32 0.34 -25.09 2.35
C ALA A 32 -0.69 -25.97 3.05
N GLN A 33 -0.74 -25.86 4.38
CA GLN A 33 -1.63 -26.65 5.20
C GLN A 33 -3.03 -26.24 4.74
N ARG A 34 -3.77 -27.17 4.14
CA ARG A 34 -5.11 -26.89 3.63
C ARG A 34 -5.93 -26.39 4.81
N GLU A 35 -6.60 -25.26 4.62
CA GLU A 35 -7.49 -24.63 5.61
C GLU A 35 -8.81 -25.41 5.80
N TYR A 36 -8.87 -26.63 5.24
CA TYR A 36 -9.97 -27.55 5.33
C TYR A 36 -9.49 -29.00 5.31
N THR A 37 -10.33 -29.88 5.83
CA THR A 37 -10.18 -31.33 5.74
C THR A 37 -11.24 -31.90 4.81
N VAL A 38 -10.91 -32.98 4.10
CA VAL A 38 -11.88 -33.74 3.30
C VAL A 38 -12.05 -35.09 3.96
N VAL A 39 -13.23 -35.35 4.50
CA VAL A 39 -13.59 -36.58 5.20
C VAL A 39 -14.55 -37.36 4.33
N LYS A 40 -14.30 -38.65 4.11
CA LYS A 40 -15.27 -39.55 3.49
C LYS A 40 -15.81 -40.49 4.57
N PRO A 41 -17.14 -40.69 4.69
CA PRO A 41 -17.69 -41.74 5.53
C PRO A 41 -17.05 -43.09 5.20
N ARG A 42 -16.75 -43.87 6.24
CA ARG A 42 -16.13 -45.19 6.09
C ARG A 42 -17.10 -46.12 5.36
N ASP A 43 -16.67 -46.67 4.23
CA ASP A 43 -17.38 -47.75 3.55
C ASP A 43 -17.32 -49.03 4.42
N ARG A 44 -18.40 -49.83 4.41
CA ARG A 44 -18.39 -51.09 5.14
C ARG A 44 -17.77 -52.21 4.35
N ALA A 45 -17.05 -53.09 5.05
CA ALA A 45 -16.67 -54.36 4.48
C ALA A 45 -17.90 -55.27 4.34
N ALA A 46 -18.02 -55.96 3.20
CA ALA A 46 -19.15 -56.87 2.95
C ALA A 46 -19.26 -58.02 3.97
N ASN A 47 -18.19 -58.31 4.71
CA ASN A 47 -18.13 -59.33 5.76
C ASN A 47 -18.11 -58.74 7.18
N GLU A 48 -18.29 -57.43 7.37
CA GLU A 48 -18.29 -56.80 8.69
C GLU A 48 -19.42 -57.38 9.55
N THR A 49 -19.07 -58.01 10.67
CA THR A 49 -20.07 -58.65 11.54
C THR A 49 -20.86 -57.58 12.28
N VAL A 50 -22.18 -57.68 12.23
CA VAL A 50 -23.09 -56.75 12.92
C VAL A 50 -24.03 -57.55 13.80
N THR A 51 -24.08 -57.20 15.08
CA THR A 51 -24.89 -57.88 16.09
C THR A 51 -25.97 -56.96 16.61
N ALA A 52 -27.17 -57.50 16.84
CA ALA A 52 -28.20 -56.78 17.57
C ALA A 52 -27.72 -56.47 18.99
N SER A 53 -27.82 -55.21 19.39
CA SER A 53 -27.51 -54.71 20.73
C SER A 53 -28.58 -55.10 21.76
N ARG A 54 -29.80 -55.43 21.31
CA ARG A 54 -30.91 -55.87 22.17
C ARG A 54 -31.61 -57.13 21.66
N LYS A 55 -32.30 -57.81 22.58
CA LYS A 55 -33.22 -58.91 22.29
C LYS A 55 -34.67 -58.37 22.21
N ALA A 56 -35.51 -59.06 21.45
CA ALA A 56 -36.94 -58.74 21.40
C ALA A 56 -37.57 -58.82 22.80
N SER A 57 -38.47 -57.88 23.11
CA SER A 57 -39.15 -57.79 24.40
C SER A 57 -40.20 -58.90 24.58
N VAL A 58 -40.73 -59.44 23.48
CA VAL A 58 -41.75 -60.49 23.48
C VAL A 58 -41.44 -61.56 22.44
N GLY A 59 -41.73 -62.84 22.74
CA GLY A 59 -41.41 -63.99 21.86
C GLY A 59 -42.09 -63.98 20.49
N THR A 60 -43.17 -63.21 20.30
CA THR A 60 -43.86 -63.01 19.01
C THR A 60 -43.17 -61.99 18.10
N LYS A 61 -42.19 -61.27 18.62
CA LYS A 61 -41.41 -60.26 17.89
C LYS A 61 -39.96 -60.67 17.69
N GLY A 62 -39.35 -60.09 16.68
CA GLY A 62 -37.93 -60.20 16.36
C GLY A 62 -37.30 -58.82 16.23
N VAL A 63 -35.99 -58.76 16.34
CA VAL A 63 -35.24 -57.52 16.10
C VAL A 63 -34.75 -57.49 14.65
N LEU A 64 -35.12 -56.44 13.92
CA LEU A 64 -34.54 -56.11 12.63
C LEU A 64 -33.44 -55.08 12.84
N VAL A 65 -32.19 -55.48 12.59
CA VAL A 65 -31.03 -54.60 12.55
C VAL A 65 -30.87 -54.10 11.13
N VAL A 66 -31.03 -52.79 10.92
CA VAL A 66 -30.76 -52.13 9.65
C VAL A 66 -29.38 -51.50 9.72
N VAL A 67 -28.55 -51.84 8.76
CA VAL A 67 -27.15 -51.42 8.67
C VAL A 67 -26.97 -50.62 7.39
N LEU A 68 -26.51 -49.38 7.50
CA LEU A 68 -26.23 -48.52 6.35
C LEU A 68 -24.78 -48.68 5.88
N ASP A 69 -24.58 -48.70 4.57
CA ASP A 69 -23.29 -48.65 3.89
C ASP A 69 -23.28 -47.46 2.91
N PRO A 70 -22.46 -46.41 3.12
CA PRO A 70 -21.41 -46.27 4.14
C PRO A 70 -21.96 -46.03 5.56
N ILE A 71 -21.07 -45.94 6.55
CA ILE A 71 -21.43 -45.66 7.95
C ILE A 71 -21.86 -44.20 8.10
N ILE A 72 -23.18 -43.97 8.19
CA ILE A 72 -23.79 -42.64 8.27
C ILE A 72 -25.06 -42.67 9.13
N ALA A 73 -25.43 -41.51 9.68
CA ALA A 73 -26.63 -41.31 10.49
C ALA A 73 -27.90 -41.11 9.62
N GLY A 74 -28.18 -42.07 8.74
CA GLY A 74 -29.33 -42.06 7.83
C GLY A 74 -30.68 -42.23 8.51
N ASN A 75 -31.72 -41.64 7.93
CA ASN A 75 -33.10 -41.89 8.33
C ASN A 75 -33.57 -43.21 7.69
N VAL A 76 -34.25 -44.05 8.48
CA VAL A 76 -34.71 -45.37 8.06
C VAL A 76 -36.19 -45.52 8.39
N ALA A 77 -36.98 -45.91 7.39
CA ALA A 77 -38.39 -46.20 7.54
C ALA A 77 -38.68 -47.65 7.12
N VAL A 78 -39.44 -48.36 7.95
CA VAL A 78 -39.87 -49.75 7.73
C VAL A 78 -41.33 -49.75 7.32
N TYR A 79 -41.64 -50.48 6.26
CA TYR A 79 -42.96 -50.60 5.64
C TYR A 79 -43.45 -52.05 5.71
N ASP A 80 -44.72 -52.24 6.03
CA ASP A 80 -45.38 -53.54 5.93
C ASP A 80 -45.66 -53.94 4.46
N SER A 81 -46.25 -55.12 4.27
CA SER A 81 -46.62 -55.63 2.93
C SER A 81 -47.70 -54.80 2.22
N LYS A 82 -48.39 -53.90 2.92
CA LYS A 82 -49.38 -52.98 2.36
C LYS A 82 -48.75 -51.62 2.03
N GLY A 83 -47.44 -51.45 2.24
CA GLY A 83 -46.73 -50.20 2.02
C GLY A 83 -46.97 -49.15 3.11
N LYS A 84 -47.51 -49.53 4.27
CA LYS A 84 -47.69 -48.62 5.41
C LYS A 84 -46.42 -48.59 6.26
N VAL A 85 -45.97 -47.39 6.63
CA VAL A 85 -44.88 -47.22 7.61
C VAL A 85 -45.31 -47.81 8.95
N VAL A 86 -44.54 -48.76 9.46
CA VAL A 86 -44.78 -49.41 10.76
C VAL A 86 -43.83 -48.91 11.84
N GLU A 87 -42.61 -48.51 11.47
CA GLU A 87 -41.58 -47.99 12.37
C GLU A 87 -40.66 -47.03 11.58
N GLU A 88 -40.13 -46.01 12.25
CA GLU A 88 -39.11 -45.11 11.72
C GLU A 88 -38.04 -44.86 12.77
N GLY A 89 -36.81 -44.61 12.33
CA GLY A 89 -35.70 -44.33 13.22
C GLY A 89 -34.52 -43.73 12.49
N LYS A 90 -33.55 -43.23 13.25
CA LYS A 90 -32.29 -42.70 12.73
C LYS A 90 -31.17 -43.66 13.07
N ALA A 91 -30.34 -43.99 12.08
CA ALA A 91 -29.12 -44.74 12.30
C ALA A 91 -28.17 -43.93 13.19
N ASP A 92 -27.48 -44.64 14.07
CA ASP A 92 -26.42 -44.08 14.88
C ASP A 92 -25.24 -43.64 14.00
N GLY A 93 -24.62 -42.50 14.33
CA GLY A 93 -23.59 -41.88 13.48
C GLY A 93 -22.25 -42.60 13.50
N GLU A 94 -21.93 -43.29 14.60
CA GLU A 94 -20.66 -44.01 14.75
C GLU A 94 -20.76 -45.43 14.18
N SER A 95 -21.88 -46.07 14.46
CA SER A 95 -22.11 -47.47 14.13
C SER A 95 -22.93 -47.66 12.86
N GLY A 96 -23.57 -46.62 12.29
CA GLY A 96 -24.39 -46.65 11.06
C GLY A 96 -25.56 -47.63 11.12
N GLN A 97 -26.11 -47.86 12.32
CA GLN A 97 -27.09 -48.91 12.61
C GLN A 97 -28.33 -48.36 13.30
N VAL A 98 -29.48 -48.98 13.02
CA VAL A 98 -30.73 -48.76 13.75
C VAL A 98 -31.49 -50.08 13.87
N GLU A 99 -32.17 -50.28 15.00
CA GLU A 99 -32.87 -51.53 15.30
C GLU A 99 -34.36 -51.31 15.50
N PHE A 100 -35.19 -52.20 14.93
CA PHE A 100 -36.65 -52.17 15.04
C PHE A 100 -37.18 -53.48 15.59
N GLU A 101 -38.23 -53.42 16.42
CA GLU A 101 -38.86 -54.62 16.97
C GLU A 101 -40.16 -54.96 16.23
N LEU A 102 -40.10 -55.95 15.34
CA LEU A 102 -41.15 -56.25 14.36
C LEU A 102 -41.77 -57.63 14.58
N ARG A 103 -42.95 -57.88 14.02
CA ARG A 103 -43.64 -59.17 14.19
C ARG A 103 -42.89 -60.29 13.44
N ARG A 104 -42.70 -61.45 14.10
CA ARG A 104 -42.07 -62.61 13.47
C ARG A 104 -42.92 -63.17 12.34
N GLY A 105 -42.25 -63.82 11.37
CA GLY A 105 -42.89 -64.47 10.24
C GLY A 105 -43.34 -63.53 9.12
N GLN A 106 -43.17 -62.21 9.26
CA GLN A 106 -43.54 -61.22 8.25
C GLN A 106 -42.31 -60.69 7.49
N ASN A 107 -42.52 -60.32 6.23
CA ASN A 107 -41.54 -59.59 5.42
C ASN A 107 -41.84 -58.09 5.51
N TYR A 108 -40.80 -57.27 5.49
CA TYR A 108 -40.90 -55.81 5.51
C TYR A 108 -40.07 -55.20 4.39
N SER A 109 -40.48 -54.04 3.87
CA SER A 109 -39.63 -53.22 3.01
C SER A 109 -39.01 -52.11 3.85
N VAL A 110 -37.72 -51.87 3.70
CA VAL A 110 -36.98 -50.86 4.46
C VAL A 110 -36.44 -49.83 3.48
N LYS A 111 -36.74 -48.55 3.70
CA LYS A 111 -36.19 -47.42 2.94
C LYS A 111 -35.19 -46.67 3.82
N ALA A 112 -34.01 -46.39 3.30
CA ALA A 112 -33.06 -45.49 3.93
C ALA A 112 -32.86 -44.23 3.09
N THR A 113 -32.67 -43.10 3.76
CA THR A 113 -32.36 -41.79 3.15
C THR A 113 -31.28 -41.07 3.96
N PHE A 114 -30.41 -40.34 3.28
CA PHE A 114 -29.44 -39.44 3.91
C PHE A 114 -29.13 -38.29 2.93
N PRO A 115 -29.01 -37.04 3.39
CA PRO A 115 -28.67 -35.91 2.52
C PRO A 115 -27.41 -36.17 1.69
N GLY A 116 -27.45 -35.86 0.39
CA GLY A 116 -26.35 -36.13 -0.53
C GLY A 116 -26.30 -37.55 -1.11
N TYR A 117 -27.22 -38.45 -0.72
CA TYR A 117 -27.26 -39.85 -1.17
C TYR A 117 -28.59 -40.19 -1.84
N LEU A 118 -28.54 -41.08 -2.83
CA LEU A 118 -29.73 -41.69 -3.42
C LEU A 118 -30.41 -42.59 -2.38
N SER A 119 -31.73 -42.41 -2.20
CA SER A 119 -32.49 -43.29 -1.32
C SER A 119 -32.46 -44.73 -1.82
N ALA A 120 -32.26 -45.67 -0.91
CA ALA A 120 -32.24 -47.10 -1.24
C ALA A 120 -33.36 -47.83 -0.51
N ARG A 121 -33.84 -48.91 -1.13
CA ARG A 121 -34.83 -49.82 -0.54
C ARG A 121 -34.32 -51.25 -0.56
N ALA A 122 -34.62 -51.99 0.49
CA ALA A 122 -34.36 -53.41 0.57
C ALA A 122 -35.53 -54.13 1.25
N THR A 123 -35.76 -55.39 0.91
CA THR A 123 -36.84 -56.19 1.50
C THR A 123 -36.23 -57.24 2.41
N THR A 124 -36.78 -57.38 3.62
CA THR A 124 -36.37 -58.42 4.56
C THR A 124 -37.00 -59.75 4.15
N GLY A 125 -36.28 -60.85 4.42
CA GLY A 125 -36.96 -62.14 4.61
C GLY A 125 -37.83 -62.11 5.87
N ALA A 126 -38.51 -63.23 6.14
CA ALA A 126 -39.39 -63.34 7.29
C ALA A 126 -38.62 -63.07 8.59
N ILE A 127 -39.12 -62.16 9.42
CA ILE A 127 -38.47 -61.81 10.69
C ILE A 127 -38.44 -63.05 11.61
N ARG A 128 -37.24 -63.40 12.07
CA ARG A 128 -36.90 -64.46 13.03
C ARG A 128 -36.60 -63.82 14.39
N ALA A 129 -35.78 -64.45 15.23
CA ALA A 129 -35.37 -63.85 16.50
C ALA A 129 -34.53 -62.57 16.31
N SER A 130 -33.64 -62.58 15.31
CA SER A 130 -32.84 -61.44 14.88
C SER A 130 -32.60 -61.54 13.37
N ASN A 131 -32.80 -60.46 12.64
CA ASN A 131 -32.51 -60.34 11.22
C ASN A 131 -31.64 -59.11 11.00
N THR A 132 -30.67 -59.22 10.11
CA THR A 132 -29.85 -58.07 9.70
C THR A 132 -30.09 -57.82 8.23
N ILE A 133 -30.35 -56.55 7.88
CA ILE A 133 -30.43 -56.11 6.49
C ILE A 133 -29.41 -54.99 6.28
N ARG A 134 -28.65 -55.09 5.19
CA ARG A 134 -27.71 -54.05 4.77
C ARG A 134 -28.31 -53.24 3.64
N ILE A 135 -28.26 -51.93 3.76
CA ILE A 135 -28.74 -51.00 2.75
C ILE A 135 -27.57 -50.15 2.28
N LYS A 136 -27.18 -50.35 1.02
CA LYS A 136 -26.15 -49.54 0.37
C LYS A 136 -26.77 -48.24 -0.14
N LEU A 137 -26.30 -47.11 0.36
CA LEU A 137 -26.64 -45.78 -0.10
C LEU A 137 -25.51 -45.29 -1.03
N ASN A 138 -25.87 -44.93 -2.26
CA ASN A 138 -24.92 -44.38 -3.22
C ASN A 138 -24.90 -42.85 -3.09
N ALA A 139 -23.74 -42.30 -2.76
CA ALA A 139 -23.59 -40.86 -2.70
C ALA A 139 -23.74 -40.25 -4.11
N GLN A 140 -24.41 -39.11 -4.19
CA GLN A 140 -24.58 -38.32 -5.41
C GLN A 140 -23.84 -36.99 -5.34
N TYR A 141 -23.72 -36.42 -4.14
CA TYR A 141 -23.13 -35.10 -3.91
C TYR A 141 -22.05 -35.14 -2.83
N ALA A 142 -21.14 -34.18 -2.89
CA ALA A 142 -20.26 -33.79 -1.79
C ALA A 142 -20.95 -32.72 -0.92
N ARG A 143 -20.42 -32.55 0.29
CA ARG A 143 -20.92 -31.62 1.31
C ARG A 143 -19.81 -30.65 1.72
N LEU A 144 -20.15 -29.40 1.96
CA LEU A 144 -19.23 -28.34 2.40
C LEU A 144 -19.78 -27.66 3.66
N GLU A 145 -18.97 -27.67 4.72
CA GLU A 145 -19.26 -27.02 6.01
C GLU A 145 -18.32 -25.82 6.21
N LEU A 146 -18.91 -24.64 6.41
CA LEU A 146 -18.21 -23.37 6.60
C LEU A 146 -18.58 -22.76 7.96
N PRO A 147 -17.88 -23.14 9.04
CA PRO A 147 -18.09 -22.54 10.35
C PRO A 147 -17.43 -21.17 10.47
N GLY A 148 -17.92 -20.37 11.43
CA GLY A 148 -17.37 -19.06 11.77
C GLY A 148 -17.42 -18.06 10.62
N LEU A 149 -18.49 -18.02 9.83
CA LEU A 149 -18.68 -16.96 8.84
C LEU A 149 -19.23 -15.70 9.51
N PRO A 150 -18.74 -14.48 9.18
CA PRO A 150 -19.40 -13.26 9.61
C PRO A 150 -20.88 -13.26 9.18
N GLN A 151 -21.76 -12.70 10.00
CA GLN A 151 -23.17 -12.55 9.67
C GLN A 151 -23.31 -11.87 8.29
N ASP A 152 -24.27 -12.33 7.48
CA ASP A 152 -24.54 -11.82 6.14
C ASP A 152 -23.41 -12.03 5.11
N ALA A 153 -22.37 -12.79 5.44
CA ALA A 153 -21.35 -13.19 4.48
C ALA A 153 -21.99 -14.04 3.36
N GLU A 154 -21.68 -13.69 2.12
CA GLU A 154 -22.19 -14.36 0.93
C GLU A 154 -21.24 -15.47 0.49
N VAL A 155 -21.77 -16.67 0.28
CA VAL A 155 -21.01 -17.85 -0.12
C VAL A 155 -21.35 -18.21 -1.56
N PHE A 156 -20.35 -18.15 -2.43
CA PHE A 156 -20.42 -18.50 -3.83
C PHE A 156 -19.65 -19.79 -4.10
N ILE A 157 -20.24 -20.65 -4.92
CA ILE A 157 -19.57 -21.80 -5.52
C ILE A 157 -19.64 -21.64 -7.03
N ASP A 158 -18.48 -21.65 -7.68
CA ASP A 158 -18.33 -21.41 -9.13
C ASP A 158 -19.05 -20.14 -9.58
N ASP A 159 -18.80 -19.06 -8.83
CA ASP A 159 -19.39 -17.73 -9.01
C ASP A 159 -20.93 -17.65 -8.89
N LYS A 160 -21.57 -18.73 -8.45
CA LYS A 160 -23.02 -18.78 -8.15
C LYS A 160 -23.26 -18.71 -6.65
N LEU A 161 -24.08 -17.76 -6.22
CA LEU A 161 -24.51 -17.63 -4.82
C LEU A 161 -25.24 -18.91 -4.38
N GLN A 162 -24.71 -19.56 -3.34
CA GLN A 162 -25.32 -20.75 -2.74
C GLN A 162 -26.04 -20.42 -1.44
N ALA A 163 -25.47 -19.53 -0.63
CA ALA A 163 -25.99 -19.24 0.70
C ALA A 163 -25.52 -17.87 1.21
N ARG A 164 -26.19 -17.41 2.27
CA ARG A 164 -25.74 -16.30 3.13
C ARG A 164 -25.65 -16.80 4.56
N ALA A 165 -24.61 -16.40 5.28
CA ALA A 165 -24.40 -16.79 6.66
C ALA A 165 -25.47 -16.16 7.57
N ASP A 166 -26.10 -17.00 8.40
CA ASP A 166 -27.09 -16.57 9.38
C ASP A 166 -26.42 -16.16 10.71
N GLN A 167 -27.23 -15.87 11.74
CA GLN A 167 -26.75 -15.51 13.07
C GLN A 167 -25.96 -16.63 13.78
N LYS A 168 -25.98 -17.86 13.27
CA LYS A 168 -25.21 -18.98 13.82
C LYS A 168 -23.79 -19.04 13.26
N GLU A 169 -23.40 -18.07 12.42
CA GLU A 169 -22.08 -17.97 11.79
C GLU A 169 -21.70 -19.27 11.04
N PHE A 170 -22.68 -19.97 10.45
CA PHE A 170 -22.48 -21.28 9.83
C PHE A 170 -23.23 -21.40 8.51
N VAL A 171 -22.56 -21.94 7.49
CA VAL A 171 -23.19 -22.29 6.21
C VAL A 171 -22.93 -23.75 5.86
N LEU A 172 -23.98 -24.40 5.37
CA LEU A 172 -23.93 -25.76 4.83
C LEU A 172 -24.35 -25.77 3.35
N VAL A 173 -23.53 -26.40 2.51
CA VAL A 173 -23.87 -26.72 1.12
C VAL A 173 -23.81 -28.24 0.96
N ASP A 174 -24.95 -28.89 0.69
CA ASP A 174 -25.09 -30.37 0.73
C ASP A 174 -25.40 -31.02 -0.63
N ASN A 175 -25.38 -30.22 -1.70
CA ASN A 175 -25.72 -30.61 -3.06
C ASN A 175 -24.58 -30.33 -4.06
N LEU A 176 -23.33 -30.33 -3.60
CA LEU A 176 -22.18 -30.05 -4.43
C LEU A 176 -21.88 -31.26 -5.34
N VAL A 177 -21.86 -31.07 -6.65
CA VAL A 177 -21.55 -32.19 -7.56
C VAL A 177 -20.09 -32.65 -7.38
N PRO A 178 -19.74 -33.90 -7.68
CA PRO A 178 -18.35 -34.33 -7.69
C PRO A 178 -17.55 -33.58 -8.76
N GLY A 179 -16.32 -33.19 -8.45
CA GLY A 179 -15.45 -32.44 -9.35
C GLY A 179 -14.60 -31.39 -8.65
N ASN A 180 -14.16 -30.41 -9.44
CA ASN A 180 -13.42 -29.25 -8.97
C ASN A 180 -14.37 -28.06 -8.89
N HIS A 181 -14.26 -27.30 -7.80
CA HIS A 181 -15.07 -26.12 -7.56
C HIS A 181 -14.20 -24.96 -7.07
N THR A 182 -14.72 -23.75 -7.14
CA THR A 182 -14.13 -22.59 -6.47
C THR A 182 -15.08 -22.05 -5.42
N LEU A 183 -14.61 -21.99 -4.18
CA LEU A 183 -15.29 -21.28 -3.10
C LEU A 183 -14.86 -19.81 -3.13
N LEU A 184 -15.85 -18.92 -3.03
CA LEU A 184 -15.66 -17.50 -2.83
C LEU A 184 -16.58 -17.04 -1.69
N VAL A 185 -16.00 -16.44 -0.66
CA VAL A 185 -16.72 -15.80 0.44
C VAL A 185 -16.55 -14.29 0.31
N ARG A 186 -17.67 -13.56 0.29
CA ARG A 186 -17.71 -12.10 0.23
C ARG A 186 -18.39 -11.50 1.44
N HIS A 187 -17.85 -10.40 1.92
CA HIS A 187 -18.48 -9.60 2.96
C HIS A 187 -18.01 -8.14 2.85
N PRO A 188 -18.88 -7.12 3.04
CA PRO A 188 -18.48 -5.72 2.90
C PRO A 188 -17.30 -5.29 3.78
N GLU A 189 -17.17 -5.88 4.97
CA GLU A 189 -16.12 -5.57 5.95
C GLU A 189 -14.81 -6.37 5.80
N TYR A 190 -14.74 -7.34 4.89
CA TYR A 190 -13.56 -8.20 4.74
C TYR A 190 -13.08 -8.22 3.29
N ASN A 191 -11.85 -8.67 3.06
CA ASN A 191 -11.40 -9.03 1.73
C ASN A 191 -12.13 -10.28 1.24
N ASP A 192 -12.34 -10.37 -0.07
CA ASP A 192 -12.86 -11.56 -0.72
C ASP A 192 -11.91 -12.73 -0.44
N TYR A 193 -12.46 -13.82 0.08
CA TYR A 193 -11.71 -15.05 0.33
C TYR A 193 -12.04 -16.08 -0.74
N ARG A 194 -11.04 -16.47 -1.54
CA ARG A 194 -11.19 -17.38 -2.68
C ARG A 194 -10.27 -18.57 -2.55
N VAL A 195 -10.83 -19.79 -2.61
CA VAL A 195 -10.06 -21.03 -2.49
C VAL A 195 -10.56 -22.11 -3.48
N PRO A 196 -9.65 -22.79 -4.19
CA PRO A 196 -10.03 -23.93 -5.03
C PRO A 196 -10.32 -25.18 -4.16
N LEU A 197 -11.44 -25.83 -4.45
CA LEU A 197 -11.86 -27.10 -3.89
C LEU A 197 -11.62 -28.20 -4.93
N GLY A 198 -10.50 -28.92 -4.81
CA GLY A 198 -10.07 -29.89 -5.82
C GLY A 198 -10.48 -31.34 -5.52
N ASN A 199 -10.82 -32.10 -6.56
CA ASN A 199 -11.06 -33.54 -6.55
C ASN A 199 -12.13 -34.00 -5.55
N LEU A 200 -13.23 -33.25 -5.44
CA LEU A 200 -14.34 -33.65 -4.58
C LEU A 200 -15.03 -34.87 -5.16
N VAL A 201 -15.18 -35.90 -4.34
CA VAL A 201 -15.88 -37.14 -4.69
C VAL A 201 -17.25 -37.18 -4.03
N ALA A 202 -18.20 -37.89 -4.63
CA ALA A 202 -19.51 -38.07 -4.03
C ALA A 202 -19.38 -38.68 -2.61
N GLY A 203 -20.10 -38.12 -1.65
CA GLY A 203 -20.09 -38.53 -0.25
C GLY A 203 -18.91 -37.95 0.55
N SER A 204 -18.00 -37.20 -0.08
CA SER A 204 -17.00 -36.44 0.67
C SER A 204 -17.63 -35.25 1.40
N GLU A 205 -17.06 -34.93 2.54
CA GLU A 205 -17.40 -33.81 3.39
C GLU A 205 -16.18 -32.92 3.58
N VAL A 206 -16.28 -31.69 3.11
CA VAL A 206 -15.25 -30.67 3.22
C VAL A 206 -15.54 -29.83 4.44
N ARG A 207 -14.66 -29.85 5.44
CA ARG A 207 -14.82 -29.09 6.69
C ARG A 207 -13.71 -28.06 6.82
N PHE A 208 -14.08 -26.79 6.80
CA PHE A 208 -13.16 -25.68 7.01
C PHE A 208 -12.89 -25.42 8.49
N PHE A 209 -11.72 -24.87 8.79
CA PHE A 209 -11.52 -24.15 10.05
C PHE A 209 -12.42 -22.89 10.07
N PRO A 210 -12.74 -22.32 11.26
CA PRO A 210 -13.59 -21.14 11.34
C PRO A 210 -13.13 -20.00 10.42
N ILE A 211 -13.92 -19.68 9.39
CA ILE A 211 -13.53 -18.81 8.28
C ILE A 211 -13.16 -17.39 8.75
N LYS A 212 -13.83 -16.85 9.76
CA LYS A 212 -13.54 -15.53 10.35
C LYS A 212 -12.11 -15.39 10.89
N THR A 213 -11.42 -16.50 11.18
CA THR A 213 -10.01 -16.46 11.62
C THR A 213 -9.02 -16.24 10.49
N ILE A 214 -9.43 -16.46 9.24
CA ILE A 214 -8.62 -16.28 8.04
C ILE A 214 -9.05 -15.07 7.20
N LEU A 215 -10.23 -14.49 7.47
CA LEU A 215 -10.69 -13.27 6.79
C LEU A 215 -9.93 -12.04 7.31
N VAL A 216 -9.39 -11.25 6.37
CA VAL A 216 -8.76 -9.97 6.67
C VAL A 216 -9.82 -8.87 6.68
N ARG A 217 -10.01 -8.23 7.83
CA ARG A 217 -10.97 -7.14 8.00
C ARG A 217 -10.41 -5.84 7.40
N VAL A 218 -11.21 -5.16 6.58
CA VAL A 218 -10.77 -3.99 5.81
C VAL A 218 -11.82 -2.88 5.80
N ALA A 219 -11.33 -1.63 5.78
CA ALA A 219 -12.07 -0.49 5.29
C ALA A 219 -11.89 -0.41 3.77
N LYS A 220 -12.99 -0.54 3.02
CA LYS A 220 -13.00 -0.44 1.56
C LYS A 220 -13.19 1.02 1.17
N LEU A 221 -12.08 1.74 1.07
CA LEU A 221 -12.07 3.19 0.87
C LEU A 221 -12.16 3.51 -0.61
N THR A 222 -13.11 4.37 -0.98
CA THR A 222 -13.18 4.98 -2.32
C THR A 222 -12.83 6.45 -2.20
N PHE A 223 -11.73 6.86 -2.81
CA PHE A 223 -11.34 8.26 -2.88
C PHE A 223 -11.78 8.84 -4.21
N GLU A 224 -12.43 10.00 -4.18
CA GLU A 224 -12.90 10.72 -5.36
C GLU A 224 -12.23 12.10 -5.41
N GLY A 225 -11.68 12.50 -6.55
CA GLY A 225 -10.97 13.76 -6.64
C GLY A 225 -10.20 13.95 -7.95
N PRO A 226 -9.28 14.93 -8.00
CA PRO A 226 -8.50 15.21 -9.19
C PRO A 226 -7.64 14.01 -9.62
N ALA A 227 -7.71 13.66 -10.90
CA ALA A 227 -6.91 12.60 -11.48
C ALA A 227 -5.41 12.85 -11.30
N GLY A 228 -4.66 11.81 -10.93
CA GLY A 228 -3.22 11.88 -10.72
C GLY A 228 -2.80 12.26 -9.30
N ALA A 229 -3.73 12.58 -8.39
CA ALA A 229 -3.43 12.80 -6.98
C ALA A 229 -3.01 11.49 -6.29
N ASN A 230 -1.94 11.56 -5.49
CA ASN A 230 -1.48 10.46 -4.65
C ASN A 230 -2.23 10.50 -3.31
N ILE A 231 -2.71 9.34 -2.85
CA ILE A 231 -3.38 9.17 -1.56
C ILE A 231 -2.41 8.52 -0.58
N LEU A 232 -2.28 9.13 0.59
CA LEU A 232 -1.48 8.62 1.69
C LEU A 232 -2.38 8.42 2.91
N ILE A 233 -2.10 7.35 3.66
CA ILE A 233 -2.73 7.06 4.95
C ILE A 233 -1.60 6.89 5.96
N ASP A 234 -1.63 7.70 7.01
CA ASP A 234 -0.57 7.85 8.02
C ASP A 234 0.80 8.15 7.40
N GLY A 235 0.80 8.96 6.35
CA GLY A 235 2.01 9.34 5.60
C GLY A 235 2.54 8.26 4.65
N ALA A 236 1.96 7.06 4.61
CA ALA A 236 2.34 6.01 3.67
C ALA A 236 1.48 6.06 2.39
N PHE A 237 2.11 6.04 1.22
CA PHE A 237 1.40 5.96 -0.06
C PHE A 237 0.55 4.69 -0.17
N LYS A 238 -0.71 4.84 -0.58
CA LYS A 238 -1.69 3.73 -0.72
C LYS A 238 -2.30 3.60 -2.11
N GLY A 239 -2.32 4.68 -2.89
CA GLY A 239 -2.87 4.62 -4.24
C GLY A 239 -2.85 5.97 -4.93
N ARG A 240 -3.20 5.99 -6.21
CA ARG A 240 -3.28 7.20 -7.03
C ARG A 240 -4.65 7.28 -7.67
N ILE A 241 -5.30 8.44 -7.60
CA ILE A 241 -6.58 8.70 -8.25
C ILE A 241 -6.40 8.51 -9.76
N SER A 242 -7.19 7.60 -10.33
CA SER A 242 -7.14 7.29 -11.77
C SER A 242 -7.65 8.46 -12.63
N SER A 243 -7.50 8.35 -13.95
CA SER A 243 -8.11 9.30 -14.89
C SER A 243 -9.64 9.37 -14.79
N GLY A 244 -10.29 8.33 -14.24
CA GLY A 244 -11.73 8.31 -13.95
C GLY A 244 -12.12 9.10 -12.70
N GLY A 245 -11.18 9.78 -12.04
CA GLY A 245 -11.45 10.62 -10.87
C GLY A 245 -11.65 9.85 -9.56
N SER A 246 -11.34 8.54 -9.54
CA SER A 246 -11.42 7.74 -8.32
C SER A 246 -10.31 6.69 -8.17
N VAL A 247 -10.11 6.23 -6.94
CA VAL A 247 -9.29 5.05 -6.59
C VAL A 247 -9.90 4.31 -5.41
N GLN A 248 -9.89 2.97 -5.48
CA GLN A 248 -10.30 2.09 -4.38
C GLN A 248 -9.08 1.53 -3.67
N ILE A 249 -9.11 1.54 -2.34
CA ILE A 249 -8.06 1.08 -1.46
C ILE A 249 -8.69 0.21 -0.36
N ASP A 250 -8.30 -1.06 -0.29
CA ASP A 250 -8.62 -1.93 0.84
C ASP A 250 -7.56 -1.70 1.93
N TYR A 251 -7.95 -1.00 3.00
CA TYR A 251 -7.07 -0.70 4.13
C TYR A 251 -7.41 -1.63 5.31
N GLN A 252 -6.43 -2.39 5.81
CA GLN A 252 -6.65 -3.34 6.91
C GLN A 252 -6.99 -2.61 8.21
N VAL A 253 -8.08 -3.04 8.88
CA VAL A 253 -8.56 -2.44 10.12
C VAL A 253 -8.93 -3.55 11.10
N GLU A 254 -8.06 -3.78 12.10
CA GLU A 254 -8.35 -4.72 13.19
C GLU A 254 -9.46 -4.18 14.10
N GLN A 255 -9.36 -2.89 14.46
CA GLN A 255 -10.33 -2.17 15.28
C GLN A 255 -10.50 -0.75 14.74
N ALA A 256 -11.64 -0.13 15.04
CA ALA A 256 -11.91 1.24 14.63
C ALA A 256 -10.87 2.20 15.24
N ALA A 257 -10.20 3.00 14.39
CA ALA A 257 -9.16 3.92 14.81
C ALA A 257 -9.12 5.18 13.94
N GLU A 258 -8.67 6.30 14.50
CA GLU A 258 -8.43 7.52 13.73
C GLU A 258 -7.12 7.41 12.96
N HIS A 259 -7.19 7.75 11.68
CA HIS A 259 -6.03 7.81 10.79
C HIS A 259 -5.89 9.18 10.15
N SER A 260 -4.66 9.59 9.88
CA SER A 260 -4.40 10.76 9.05
C SER A 260 -4.48 10.34 7.58
N ILE A 261 -5.26 11.07 6.80
CA ILE A 261 -5.38 10.87 5.37
C ILE A 261 -4.89 12.14 4.71
N SER A 262 -4.04 12.01 3.69
CA SER A 262 -3.65 13.14 2.85
C SER A 262 -3.70 12.79 1.37
N ALA A 263 -3.85 13.84 0.57
CA ALA A 263 -3.74 13.78 -0.87
C ALA A 263 -2.74 14.82 -1.36
N GLU A 264 -1.87 14.40 -2.28
CA GLU A 264 -0.79 15.21 -2.82
C GLU A 264 -0.80 15.19 -4.35
N MET A 265 -0.65 16.36 -4.97
CA MET A 265 -0.56 16.48 -6.41
C MET A 265 0.32 17.69 -6.75
N LEU A 266 1.16 17.54 -7.79
CA LEU A 266 2.04 18.62 -8.22
C LEU A 266 1.23 19.89 -8.53
N GLY A 267 1.67 21.01 -7.97
CA GLY A 267 1.05 22.32 -8.19
C GLY A 267 -0.22 22.54 -7.39
N TYR A 268 -0.49 21.69 -6.40
CA TYR A 268 -1.59 21.84 -5.45
C TYR A 268 -1.06 21.80 -4.02
N GLN A 269 -1.79 22.45 -3.11
CA GLN A 269 -1.56 22.33 -1.68
C GLN A 269 -1.89 20.91 -1.22
N THR A 270 -1.10 20.37 -0.29
CA THR A 270 -1.42 19.09 0.34
C THR A 270 -2.75 19.20 1.07
N TRP A 271 -3.71 18.37 0.68
CA TRP A 271 -4.98 18.23 1.40
C TRP A 271 -4.81 17.17 2.50
N SER A 272 -5.33 17.41 3.70
CA SER A 272 -5.28 16.41 4.78
C SER A 272 -6.45 16.52 5.75
N ILE A 273 -6.90 15.37 6.25
CA ILE A 273 -7.94 15.22 7.27
C ILE A 273 -7.57 14.14 8.27
N ARG A 274 -8.23 14.16 9.44
CA ARG A 274 -8.28 13.01 10.35
C ARG A 274 -9.61 12.30 10.20
N GLN A 275 -9.58 10.98 10.11
CA GLN A 275 -10.79 10.19 9.88
C GLN A 275 -10.78 8.92 10.71
N LEU A 276 -11.83 8.71 11.50
CA LEU A 276 -12.13 7.40 12.08
C LEU A 276 -12.43 6.40 10.95
N LEU A 277 -11.58 5.39 10.80
CA LEU A 277 -11.76 4.28 9.88
C LEU A 277 -12.39 3.11 10.61
N THR A 278 -13.48 2.60 10.04
CA THR A 278 -14.17 1.38 10.45
C THR A 278 -14.17 0.41 9.28
N ALA A 279 -14.29 -0.88 9.54
CA ALA A 279 -14.43 -1.85 8.47
C ALA A 279 -15.70 -1.59 7.64
N GLY A 280 -15.66 -1.96 6.37
CA GLY A 280 -16.76 -1.71 5.43
C GLY A 280 -16.48 -0.60 4.42
N PRO A 281 -17.44 -0.32 3.52
CA PRO A 281 -17.29 0.67 2.47
C PRO A 281 -17.33 2.10 3.01
N LYS A 282 -16.48 2.97 2.49
CA LYS A 282 -16.47 4.40 2.81
C LYS A 282 -15.97 5.24 1.66
N THR A 283 -16.70 6.30 1.32
CA THR A 283 -16.29 7.26 0.28
C THR A 283 -15.71 8.52 0.91
N ILE A 284 -14.61 9.02 0.36
CA ILE A 284 -13.92 10.23 0.81
C ILE A 284 -13.66 11.13 -0.39
N SER A 285 -14.25 12.33 -0.38
CA SER A 285 -14.02 13.33 -1.43
C SER A 285 -12.77 14.16 -1.11
N VAL A 286 -11.82 14.14 -2.04
CA VAL A 286 -10.56 14.89 -2.01
C VAL A 286 -10.74 16.20 -2.76
N LYS A 287 -10.40 17.31 -2.10
CA LYS A 287 -10.40 18.65 -2.71
C LYS A 287 -9.00 19.25 -2.61
N LEU A 288 -8.35 19.44 -3.75
CA LEU A 288 -7.02 20.02 -3.83
C LEU A 288 -7.12 21.45 -4.33
N ASP A 289 -6.49 22.37 -3.60
CA ASP A 289 -6.42 23.78 -3.98
C ASP A 289 -5.11 24.04 -4.75
N PRO A 290 -5.16 24.63 -5.96
CA PRO A 290 -3.96 24.88 -6.73
C PRO A 290 -3.05 25.89 -6.01
N ILE A 291 -1.74 25.72 -6.14
CA ILE A 291 -0.75 26.70 -5.70
C ILE A 291 -0.79 27.87 -6.68
N VAL A 292 -1.25 29.02 -6.20
CA VAL A 292 -1.33 30.25 -6.98
C VAL A 292 0.00 30.99 -6.91
N THR A 293 0.57 31.30 -8.09
CA THR A 293 1.74 32.16 -8.20
C THR A 293 1.43 33.54 -7.62
N SER A 294 2.34 34.04 -6.79
CA SER A 294 2.21 35.35 -6.15
C SER A 294 2.31 36.50 -7.15
N ALA A 295 1.73 37.65 -6.81
CA ALA A 295 1.99 38.89 -7.54
C ALA A 295 3.48 39.26 -7.49
N GLY A 296 3.94 40.04 -8.47
CA GLY A 296 5.30 40.55 -8.54
C GLY A 296 5.69 41.40 -7.32
N VAL A 297 6.98 41.59 -7.14
CA VAL A 297 7.57 42.35 -6.03
C VAL A 297 8.80 43.11 -6.52
N THR A 298 8.94 44.34 -6.06
CA THR A 298 10.10 45.19 -6.30
C THR A 298 10.59 45.71 -4.96
N ASP A 299 11.90 45.77 -4.78
CA ASP A 299 12.52 46.26 -3.55
C ASP A 299 13.78 47.07 -3.85
N PHE A 300 13.85 48.27 -3.26
CA PHE A 300 15.02 49.16 -3.26
C PHE A 300 15.76 49.12 -1.92
N PHE A 301 15.46 48.11 -1.09
CA PHE A 301 16.12 47.80 0.18
C PHE A 301 16.10 48.94 1.21
N ASP A 302 14.97 49.64 1.30
CA ASP A 302 14.74 50.64 2.33
C ASP A 302 14.82 50.08 3.75
N ASN A 303 14.43 48.81 3.88
CA ASN A 303 14.49 47.96 5.07
C ASN A 303 14.34 46.48 4.65
N LEU A 304 14.37 45.54 5.60
CA LEU A 304 14.27 44.10 5.35
C LEU A 304 12.87 43.50 5.61
N SER A 305 11.82 44.32 5.60
CA SER A 305 10.46 43.86 5.95
C SER A 305 9.94 42.78 5.01
N LEU A 306 10.28 42.86 3.71
CA LEU A 306 9.88 41.88 2.68
C LEU A 306 10.66 40.55 2.74
N TRP A 307 11.70 40.46 3.57
CA TRP A 307 12.65 39.35 3.56
C TRP A 307 12.69 38.60 4.89
N GLU A 308 12.70 37.28 4.84
CA GLU A 308 13.19 36.42 5.93
C GLU A 308 14.71 36.48 5.87
N SER A 309 15.28 37.51 6.50
CA SER A 309 16.71 37.80 6.39
C SER A 309 17.50 37.20 7.56
N PRO A 310 18.66 36.56 7.28
CA PRO A 310 19.64 36.22 8.30
C PRO A 310 20.18 37.47 9.01
N PRO A 311 20.62 37.35 10.28
CA PRO A 311 21.17 38.47 11.04
C PRO A 311 22.46 39.06 10.45
N GLU A 312 23.13 38.32 9.57
CA GLU A 312 24.35 38.74 8.88
C GLU A 312 24.08 39.75 7.75
N TRP A 313 22.84 39.84 7.26
CA TRP A 313 22.44 40.80 6.23
C TRP A 313 22.34 42.20 6.79
N LYS A 314 22.77 43.19 6.01
CA LYS A 314 22.78 44.59 6.45
C LYS A 314 22.31 45.52 5.35
N ILE A 315 21.53 46.52 5.72
CA ILE A 315 21.29 47.66 4.82
C ILE A 315 22.48 48.59 4.92
N GLN A 316 23.20 48.76 3.82
CA GLN A 316 24.20 49.81 3.67
C GLN A 316 23.52 51.05 3.12
N SER A 317 23.71 52.17 3.81
CA SER A 317 23.22 53.48 3.34
C SER A 317 24.42 54.30 2.88
N ASP A 318 24.36 54.77 1.64
CA ASP A 318 25.20 55.87 1.19
C ASP A 318 24.36 57.16 1.11
N ALA A 319 24.98 58.27 0.70
CA ALA A 319 24.31 59.58 0.67
C ALA A 319 23.13 59.66 -0.33
N ARG A 320 22.95 58.67 -1.21
CA ARG A 320 21.98 58.68 -2.30
C ARG A 320 21.01 57.51 -2.23
N ASN A 321 21.49 56.31 -1.92
CA ASN A 321 20.72 55.07 -1.96
C ASN A 321 20.96 54.19 -0.72
N LYS A 322 20.01 53.30 -0.47
CA LYS A 322 20.18 52.16 0.42
C LYS A 322 20.32 50.91 -0.42
N ARG A 323 21.18 50.01 0.01
CA ARG A 323 21.45 48.74 -0.67
C ARG A 323 21.59 47.63 0.33
N LEU A 324 21.35 46.40 -0.12
CA LEU A 324 21.46 45.22 0.72
C LEU A 324 22.86 44.60 0.61
N GLU A 325 23.61 44.57 1.70
CA GLU A 325 24.82 43.75 1.82
C GLU A 325 24.46 42.33 2.25
N ILE A 326 24.85 41.36 1.43
CA ILE A 326 24.68 39.93 1.67
C ILE A 326 25.97 39.35 2.25
N LYS A 327 25.83 38.74 3.42
CA LYS A 327 26.87 37.96 4.11
C LYS A 327 26.24 36.74 4.79
N GLY A 328 27.07 35.74 5.09
CA GLY A 328 26.68 34.55 5.84
C GLY A 328 26.06 33.45 4.97
N GLU A 329 26.21 32.22 5.43
CA GLU A 329 25.79 31.03 4.69
C GLU A 329 24.29 30.75 4.77
N LYS A 330 23.59 31.37 5.73
CA LYS A 330 22.15 31.21 5.84
C LYS A 330 21.46 31.90 4.67
N ILE A 331 20.43 31.24 4.14
CA ILE A 331 19.57 31.81 3.11
C ILE A 331 18.70 32.93 3.70
N GLY A 332 18.54 34.00 2.94
CA GLY A 332 17.41 34.91 3.08
C GLY A 332 16.56 34.94 1.83
N PHE A 333 15.24 35.03 1.99
CA PHE A 333 14.28 34.94 0.88
C PHE A 333 13.03 35.78 1.13
N ILE A 334 12.22 35.97 0.08
CA ILE A 334 11.04 36.84 0.12
C ILE A 334 9.90 36.18 0.93
N LYS A 335 9.38 36.89 1.93
CA LYS A 335 8.33 36.42 2.85
C LYS A 335 7.01 36.14 2.15
N GLY A 336 6.46 34.95 2.40
CA GLY A 336 5.09 34.61 2.01
C GLY A 336 4.82 34.68 0.51
N LYS A 337 5.86 34.64 -0.32
CA LYS A 337 5.76 34.62 -1.77
C LYS A 337 6.12 33.23 -2.31
N THR A 338 5.47 32.85 -3.38
CA THR A 338 5.73 31.59 -4.09
C THR A 338 5.45 31.80 -5.56
N TYR A 339 6.38 31.33 -6.40
CA TYR A 339 6.36 31.49 -7.83
C TYR A 339 6.66 30.15 -8.49
N ARG A 340 5.95 29.88 -9.59
CA ARG A 340 6.27 28.80 -10.51
C ARG A 340 7.23 29.30 -11.57
N ASP A 341 6.70 30.09 -12.49
CA ASP A 341 7.44 30.69 -13.59
C ASP A 341 7.49 32.20 -13.37
N PHE A 342 8.69 32.77 -13.49
CA PHE A 342 8.93 34.18 -13.18
C PHE A 342 10.19 34.69 -13.89
N GLN A 343 10.26 36.00 -14.01
CA GLN A 343 11.47 36.72 -14.37
C GLN A 343 11.89 37.59 -13.19
N THR A 344 13.19 37.75 -12.98
CA THR A 344 13.71 38.67 -11.97
C THR A 344 14.96 39.38 -12.47
N ASN A 345 15.11 40.63 -12.06
CA ASN A 345 16.28 41.44 -12.31
C ASN A 345 16.79 42.01 -10.99
N PHE A 346 18.10 42.09 -10.84
CA PHE A 346 18.73 42.77 -9.70
C PHE A 346 20.15 43.20 -10.05
N THR A 347 20.60 44.27 -9.42
CA THR A 347 21.96 44.80 -9.58
C THR A 347 22.85 44.25 -8.47
N ILE A 348 24.08 43.84 -8.81
CA ILE A 348 25.09 43.39 -7.85
C ILE A 348 26.39 44.18 -7.91
N TRP A 349 27.08 44.30 -6.77
CA TRP A 349 28.48 44.72 -6.66
C TRP A 349 29.30 43.68 -5.93
N LEU A 350 30.45 43.32 -6.50
CA LEU A 350 31.37 42.32 -5.95
C LEU A 350 32.37 42.97 -5.01
N ASN A 351 31.92 43.45 -3.84
CA ASN A 351 32.73 44.28 -2.94
C ASN A 351 34.08 43.67 -2.55
N ASP A 352 34.11 42.37 -2.26
CA ASP A 352 35.36 41.65 -1.93
C ASP A 352 35.96 40.89 -3.13
N GLY A 353 35.34 41.01 -4.30
CA GLY A 353 35.74 40.36 -5.54
C GLY A 353 35.64 38.83 -5.54
N LYS A 354 35.11 38.19 -4.49
CA LYS A 354 35.05 36.72 -4.42
C LYS A 354 33.90 36.14 -5.22
N GLY A 355 32.76 36.84 -5.26
CA GLY A 355 31.60 36.41 -6.04
C GLY A 355 30.27 36.93 -5.51
N ALA A 356 29.19 36.38 -6.06
CA ALA A 356 27.81 36.61 -5.62
C ALA A 356 26.98 35.33 -5.82
N THR A 357 25.98 35.12 -4.96
CA THR A 357 25.18 33.90 -4.98
C THR A 357 23.70 34.20 -4.74
N TRP A 358 22.83 33.61 -5.56
CA TRP A 358 21.38 33.76 -5.43
C TRP A 358 20.66 32.42 -5.48
N VAL A 359 19.46 32.43 -4.91
CA VAL A 359 18.60 31.28 -4.71
C VAL A 359 17.36 31.40 -5.57
N VAL A 360 17.02 30.30 -6.25
CA VAL A 360 15.85 30.18 -7.10
C VAL A 360 14.98 29.03 -6.60
N ARG A 361 13.69 29.31 -6.44
CA ARG A 361 12.65 28.35 -6.00
C ARG A 361 12.97 27.67 -4.67
N ALA A 362 13.27 28.49 -3.66
CA ALA A 362 13.30 28.00 -2.29
C ALA A 362 11.91 27.59 -1.81
N ASP A 363 11.79 26.40 -1.25
CA ASP A 363 10.59 26.02 -0.51
C ASP A 363 10.39 26.92 0.72
N SER A 364 9.21 26.86 1.33
CA SER A 364 8.85 27.72 2.47
C SER A 364 9.72 27.51 3.72
N LYS A 365 10.53 26.45 3.75
CA LYS A 365 11.46 26.14 4.85
C LYS A 365 12.91 26.46 4.49
N GLY A 366 13.20 26.87 3.26
CA GLY A 366 14.55 27.06 2.75
C GLY A 366 15.38 25.76 2.71
N MET A 367 14.73 24.60 2.58
CA MET A 367 15.40 23.29 2.62
C MET A 367 15.70 22.75 1.22
N ASN A 368 14.89 23.11 0.23
CA ASN A 368 15.05 22.69 -1.15
C ASN A 368 15.08 23.92 -2.06
N TYR A 369 16.16 24.09 -2.83
CA TYR A 369 16.29 25.16 -3.82
C TYR A 369 17.38 24.90 -4.86
N TYR A 370 17.33 25.66 -5.96
CA TYR A 370 18.45 25.85 -6.87
C TYR A 370 19.31 27.02 -6.39
N LEU A 371 20.64 26.86 -6.46
CA LEU A 371 21.60 27.86 -6.04
C LEU A 371 22.55 28.16 -7.18
N PHE A 372 22.67 29.43 -7.54
CA PHE A 372 23.53 29.88 -8.63
C PHE A 372 24.61 30.78 -8.08
N HIS A 373 25.86 30.53 -8.49
CA HIS A 373 27.02 31.24 -7.98
C HIS A 373 27.85 31.82 -9.12
N LEU A 374 28.07 33.13 -9.05
CA LEU A 374 28.99 33.87 -9.88
C LEU A 374 30.32 34.01 -9.13
N SER A 375 31.36 33.31 -9.58
CA SER A 375 32.69 33.43 -8.97
C SER A 375 33.44 34.64 -9.54
N GLY A 376 33.94 35.49 -8.65
CA GLY A 376 34.64 36.71 -9.01
C GLY A 376 36.16 36.53 -9.20
N PRO A 377 36.87 37.61 -9.54
CA PRO A 377 38.31 37.59 -9.83
C PRO A 377 39.18 37.25 -8.60
N SER A 378 38.64 37.42 -7.39
CA SER A 378 39.32 37.12 -6.13
C SER A 378 38.81 35.83 -5.47
N SER A 379 38.06 35.00 -6.20
CA SER A 379 37.63 33.70 -5.68
C SER A 379 38.83 32.81 -5.34
N THR A 380 38.72 32.14 -4.19
CA THR A 380 39.74 31.25 -3.61
C THR A 380 39.23 29.82 -3.46
N ASN A 381 37.91 29.64 -3.33
CA ASN A 381 37.26 28.35 -3.14
C ASN A 381 36.58 27.83 -4.42
N ALA A 382 36.54 28.64 -5.49
CA ALA A 382 36.05 28.27 -6.80
C ALA A 382 37.00 28.78 -7.90
N THR A 383 36.95 28.16 -9.08
CA THR A 383 37.67 28.65 -10.26
C THR A 383 37.14 30.02 -10.62
N ARG A 384 38.02 31.02 -10.67
CA ARG A 384 37.67 32.42 -10.93
C ARG A 384 36.95 32.60 -12.26
N ASN A 385 36.08 33.61 -12.30
CA ASN A 385 35.36 34.04 -13.49
C ASN A 385 34.58 32.90 -14.16
N ARG A 386 33.83 32.18 -13.33
CA ARG A 386 32.96 31.07 -13.70
C ARG A 386 31.57 31.23 -13.10
N PHE A 387 30.57 30.72 -13.80
CA PHE A 387 29.20 30.58 -13.33
C PHE A 387 28.89 29.13 -13.00
N TYR A 388 28.38 28.89 -11.79
CA TYR A 388 28.11 27.56 -11.23
C TYR A 388 26.63 27.38 -10.94
N THR A 389 26.16 26.14 -11.09
CA THR A 389 24.82 25.72 -10.66
C THR A 389 24.93 24.62 -9.62
N TYR A 390 24.25 24.82 -8.50
CA TYR A 390 24.14 23.88 -7.41
C TYR A 390 22.68 23.54 -7.12
N LEU A 391 22.48 22.37 -6.52
CA LEU A 391 21.22 21.91 -6.00
C LEU A 391 21.33 21.69 -4.50
N VAL A 392 20.36 22.18 -3.74
CA VAL A 392 20.23 21.94 -2.30
C VAL A 392 18.98 21.12 -2.06
N ARG A 393 19.14 19.99 -1.35
CA ARG A 393 18.07 19.05 -1.01
C ARG A 393 18.02 18.85 0.49
N ASP A 394 16.84 18.92 1.07
CA ASP A 394 16.60 18.60 2.48
C ASP A 394 17.56 19.34 3.45
N GLY A 395 17.96 20.57 3.10
CA GLY A 395 18.87 21.41 3.88
C GLY A 395 20.33 20.95 3.87
N ALA A 396 20.69 19.97 3.04
CA ALA A 396 22.07 19.49 2.91
C ALA A 396 23.00 20.52 2.27
N SER A 397 24.31 20.24 2.29
CA SER A 397 25.29 21.07 1.59
C SER A 397 25.00 21.14 0.08
N PRO A 398 25.26 22.29 -0.58
CA PRO A 398 25.06 22.42 -2.02
C PRO A 398 25.88 21.42 -2.83
N VAL A 399 25.24 20.78 -3.81
CA VAL A 399 25.87 19.83 -4.73
C VAL A 399 25.92 20.44 -6.12
N GLU A 400 27.09 20.48 -6.75
CA GLU A 400 27.24 20.98 -8.12
C GLU A 400 26.52 20.05 -9.11
N VAL A 401 25.70 20.61 -10.00
CA VAL A 401 24.83 19.85 -10.93
C VAL A 401 25.04 20.23 -12.40
N SER A 402 26.05 21.05 -12.70
CA SER A 402 26.41 21.43 -14.07
C SER A 402 27.89 21.81 -14.16
N THR A 403 28.52 21.54 -15.31
CA THR A 403 29.87 22.03 -15.60
C THR A 403 29.92 23.56 -15.52
N PRO A 404 30.87 24.16 -14.79
CA PRO A 404 30.96 25.61 -14.62
C PRO A 404 31.25 26.36 -15.93
N ILE A 405 30.45 27.38 -16.23
CA ILE A 405 30.50 28.13 -17.49
C ILE A 405 31.51 29.28 -17.38
N PRO A 406 32.46 29.45 -18.31
CA PRO A 406 33.37 30.60 -18.31
C PRO A 406 32.61 31.90 -18.55
N LEU A 407 32.98 32.94 -17.80
CA LEU A 407 32.43 34.27 -17.99
C LEU A 407 33.17 34.99 -19.12
N LEU A 408 32.40 35.61 -20.03
CA LEU A 408 32.94 36.50 -21.07
C LEU A 408 33.09 37.94 -20.59
N VAL A 409 32.32 38.32 -19.55
CA VAL A 409 32.40 39.63 -18.92
C VAL A 409 33.62 39.72 -17.99
N ASP A 410 34.33 40.84 -18.05
CA ASP A 410 35.44 41.13 -17.13
C ASP A 410 34.91 41.63 -15.78
N LEU A 411 34.92 40.74 -14.78
CA LEU A 411 34.43 41.05 -13.44
C LEU A 411 35.47 41.83 -12.63
N ASN A 412 35.04 42.90 -11.98
CA ASN A 412 35.84 43.69 -11.05
C ASN A 412 35.00 44.20 -9.86
N THR A 413 35.66 44.85 -8.90
CA THR A 413 35.03 45.32 -7.65
C THR A 413 34.55 46.78 -7.70
N LYS A 414 34.75 47.47 -8.83
CA LYS A 414 34.46 48.91 -8.99
C LYS A 414 33.14 49.16 -9.70
N THR A 415 32.72 48.24 -10.56
CA THR A 415 31.50 48.35 -11.37
C THR A 415 30.38 47.46 -10.83
N SER A 416 29.15 47.83 -11.15
CA SER A 416 27.97 47.00 -10.89
C SER A 416 27.56 46.19 -12.11
N TYR A 417 26.84 45.11 -11.86
CA TYR A 417 26.32 44.23 -12.89
C TYR A 417 24.84 43.96 -12.68
N THR A 418 24.03 44.09 -13.73
CA THR A 418 22.63 43.69 -13.69
C THR A 418 22.51 42.22 -14.06
N ILE A 419 21.90 41.42 -13.19
CA ILE A 419 21.59 40.02 -13.44
C ILE A 419 20.12 39.92 -13.81
N SER A 420 19.84 39.24 -14.92
CA SER A 420 18.47 38.85 -15.28
C SER A 420 18.34 37.34 -15.23
N VAL A 421 17.28 36.86 -14.57
CA VAL A 421 16.96 35.45 -14.44
C VAL A 421 15.57 35.21 -15.00
N ASN A 422 15.45 34.27 -15.94
CA ASN A 422 14.18 33.82 -16.49
C ASN A 422 13.97 32.35 -16.12
N VAL A 423 12.89 32.08 -15.40
CA VAL A 423 12.51 30.76 -14.89
C VAL A 423 11.23 30.30 -15.57
N GLN A 424 11.30 29.24 -16.36
CA GLN A 424 10.15 28.66 -17.05
C GLN A 424 10.19 27.13 -17.03
N GLY A 425 9.16 26.51 -16.42
CA GLY A 425 9.10 25.05 -16.29
C GLY A 425 10.23 24.53 -15.39
N PHE A 426 11.17 23.78 -15.98
CA PHE A 426 12.36 23.30 -15.26
C PHE A 426 13.64 23.98 -15.74
N THR A 427 13.52 25.02 -16.56
CA THR A 427 14.64 25.73 -17.17
C THR A 427 14.85 27.08 -16.49
N VAL A 428 16.11 27.40 -16.20
CA VAL A 428 16.56 28.68 -15.67
C VAL A 428 17.61 29.26 -16.61
N LYS A 429 17.32 30.42 -17.19
CA LYS A 429 18.25 31.18 -18.04
C LYS A 429 18.75 32.41 -17.29
N HIS A 430 20.05 32.69 -17.42
CA HIS A 430 20.69 33.85 -16.80
C HIS A 430 21.41 34.71 -17.84
N THR A 431 21.35 36.02 -17.67
CA THR A 431 22.20 37.00 -18.37
C THR A 431 22.83 37.96 -17.37
N ILE A 432 23.96 38.54 -17.76
CA ILE A 432 24.66 39.58 -17.02
C ILE A 432 24.93 40.77 -17.92
N THR A 433 24.63 41.96 -17.43
CA THR A 433 24.91 43.23 -18.12
C THR A 433 25.87 44.05 -17.27
N SER A 434 27.01 44.46 -17.84
CA SER A 434 27.91 45.42 -17.19
C SER A 434 27.27 46.79 -17.23
N ASN A 435 27.05 47.42 -16.07
CA ASN A 435 26.43 48.75 -16.03
C ASN A 435 27.41 49.87 -16.42
N ASP A 436 28.70 49.56 -16.56
CA ASP A 436 29.72 50.50 -17.06
C ASP A 436 29.78 50.51 -18.59
N THR A 437 29.77 49.32 -19.21
CA THR A 437 29.89 49.19 -20.68
C THR A 437 28.57 49.03 -21.41
N GLY A 438 27.49 48.67 -20.71
CA GLY A 438 26.20 48.29 -21.28
C GLY A 438 26.19 46.92 -21.97
N GLU A 439 27.33 46.22 -22.00
CA GLU A 439 27.45 44.94 -22.68
C GLU A 439 26.71 43.84 -21.92
N THR A 440 25.88 43.07 -22.64
CA THR A 440 25.11 41.96 -22.10
C THR A 440 25.66 40.63 -22.59
N ASN A 441 25.91 39.72 -21.66
CA ASN A 441 26.45 38.38 -21.91
C ASN A 441 25.51 37.31 -21.33
N ASP A 442 25.36 36.18 -22.04
CA ASP A 442 24.67 35.01 -21.50
C ASP A 442 25.56 34.36 -20.41
N LEU A 443 24.99 34.14 -19.22
CA LEU A 443 25.65 33.36 -18.15
C LEU A 443 25.40 31.86 -18.30
N GLY A 444 24.36 31.48 -19.03
CA GLY A 444 24.01 30.11 -19.34
C GLY A 444 22.53 29.78 -19.20
N ILE A 445 22.18 28.57 -19.63
CA ILE A 445 20.87 27.96 -19.48
C ILE A 445 21.08 26.64 -18.77
N TRP A 446 20.29 26.40 -17.72
CA TRP A 446 20.28 25.14 -17.00
C TRP A 446 18.85 24.58 -16.95
N THR A 447 18.71 23.27 -17.16
CA THR A 447 17.43 22.57 -17.06
C THR A 447 17.58 21.42 -16.06
N ASP A 448 16.73 21.37 -15.03
CA ASP A 448 16.69 20.24 -14.11
C ASP A 448 16.11 19.02 -14.83
N THR A 449 16.95 18.00 -15.05
CA THR A 449 16.55 16.73 -15.66
C THR A 449 16.32 15.62 -14.65
N THR A 450 16.50 15.89 -13.35
CA THR A 450 16.40 14.88 -12.30
C THR A 450 14.96 14.38 -12.14
N ASP A 451 14.81 13.17 -11.58
CA ASP A 451 13.50 12.57 -11.29
C ASP A 451 12.76 13.31 -10.17
N THR A 452 13.46 14.15 -9.41
CA THR A 452 12.94 14.93 -8.29
C THR A 452 12.62 16.39 -8.63
N LYS A 453 12.84 16.83 -9.88
CA LYS A 453 12.70 18.23 -10.32
C LYS A 453 11.35 18.87 -9.96
N GLU A 454 10.30 18.07 -9.89
CA GLU A 454 8.94 18.50 -9.53
C GLU A 454 8.84 19.10 -8.12
N ARG A 455 9.72 18.70 -7.20
CA ARG A 455 9.82 19.29 -5.85
C ARG A 455 10.26 20.76 -5.87
N PHE A 456 10.91 21.17 -6.95
CA PHE A 456 11.45 22.51 -7.16
C PHE A 456 10.65 23.24 -8.24
N LEU A 457 9.39 22.87 -8.47
CA LEU A 457 8.56 23.56 -9.46
C LEU A 457 8.02 24.90 -8.94
N TYR A 458 7.82 24.99 -7.62
CA TYR A 458 7.33 26.18 -6.94
C TYR A 458 8.30 26.58 -5.83
N GLY A 459 8.50 27.88 -5.65
CA GLY A 459 9.25 28.40 -4.52
C GLY A 459 9.43 29.91 -4.58
N THR A 460 10.22 30.45 -3.66
CA THR A 460 10.55 31.87 -3.60
C THR A 460 11.96 32.15 -4.13
N PHE A 461 12.35 33.42 -4.16
CA PHE A 461 13.67 33.88 -4.57
C PHE A 461 14.45 34.41 -3.36
N GLY A 462 15.77 34.30 -3.39
CA GLY A 462 16.62 34.62 -2.25
C GLY A 462 18.09 34.87 -2.58
N PHE A 463 18.86 35.11 -1.53
CA PHE A 463 20.32 35.26 -1.59
C PHE A 463 20.98 34.49 -0.44
N ARG A 464 22.28 34.24 -0.55
CA ARG A 464 23.17 33.80 0.54
C ARG A 464 24.61 34.01 0.14
N SER A 465 25.55 33.82 1.07
CA SER A 465 26.95 33.53 0.75
C SER A 465 27.15 32.01 0.61
N LEU A 466 28.06 31.58 -0.27
CA LEU A 466 28.43 30.18 -0.45
C LEU A 466 29.87 29.89 -0.02
N PHE A 467 30.79 30.78 -0.33
CA PHE A 467 32.24 30.63 -0.12
C PHE A 467 32.84 31.79 0.69
N GLY A 468 32.02 32.41 1.55
CA GLY A 468 32.44 33.54 2.38
C GLY A 468 32.63 34.83 1.58
N GLU A 469 31.99 34.95 0.42
CA GLU A 469 31.84 36.19 -0.33
C GLU A 469 30.91 37.18 0.38
N SER A 470 31.16 38.45 0.10
CA SER A 470 30.34 39.59 0.48
C SER A 470 30.04 40.42 -0.75
N PHE A 471 28.77 40.62 -1.05
CA PHE A 471 28.32 41.39 -2.20
C PHE A 471 27.13 42.28 -1.83
N ILE A 472 26.91 43.33 -2.62
CA ILE A 472 25.76 44.23 -2.47
C ILE A 472 24.73 43.88 -3.54
N VAL A 473 23.45 44.01 -3.20
CA VAL A 473 22.28 43.91 -4.09
C VAL A 473 21.48 45.21 -4.05
N ASP A 474 20.99 45.64 -5.22
CA ASP A 474 20.09 46.79 -5.40
C ASP A 474 19.08 46.51 -6.54
N ASP A 475 18.10 47.39 -6.73
CA ASP A 475 17.13 47.36 -7.85
C ASP A 475 16.45 46.00 -8.07
N PHE A 476 16.06 45.32 -7.00
CA PHE A 476 15.45 44.00 -7.10
C PHE A 476 14.04 44.11 -7.64
N SER A 477 13.74 43.34 -8.69
CA SER A 477 12.40 43.17 -9.23
C SER A 477 12.15 41.71 -9.59
N LEU A 478 10.95 41.22 -9.33
CA LEU A 478 10.51 39.88 -9.71
C LEU A 478 9.06 39.93 -10.16
N GLU A 479 8.80 39.38 -11.33
CA GLU A 479 7.48 39.35 -11.94
C GLU A 479 7.10 37.92 -12.35
N PRO A 480 5.87 37.46 -12.06
CA PRO A 480 5.42 36.17 -12.53
C PRO A 480 5.23 36.19 -14.05
N ILE A 481 5.62 35.10 -14.72
CA ILE A 481 5.35 34.92 -16.14
C ILE A 481 3.95 34.36 -16.29
N THR A 482 3.01 35.19 -16.74
CA THR A 482 1.67 34.73 -17.10
C THR A 482 1.78 33.98 -18.43
N ILE A 483 1.70 32.66 -18.38
CA ILE A 483 1.51 31.84 -19.58
C ILE A 483 0.12 32.21 -20.11
N LYS A 484 0.09 32.91 -21.25
CA LYS A 484 -1.15 33.26 -21.96
C LYS A 484 -1.79 32.04 -22.58
#